data_AF-A0A3B4WR18-F1
#
_entry.id   AF-A0A3B4WR18-F1
#
_cell.length_a   1.000
_cell.length_b   1.000
_cell.length_c   1.000
_cell.angle_alpha   90.00
_cell.angle_beta   90.00
_cell.angle_gamma   90.00
#
_symmetry.space_group_name_H-M   'P 1'
#
loop_
_entity.id
_entity.type
_entity.pdbx_description
1 polymer ?
#
loop_
_entity_poly.entity_id
_entity_poly.type
_entity_poly.pdbx_seq_one_letter_code
_entity_poly.pdbx_strand_id
1 'polypeptide(L)'
;LGPGQQRLEFISICVQNPRLHKDDLWHTHVDYEICLQTNSMCFRKKTSCVRRRYSEFVWLRHCLEQNALIMELPKLPHWNPFFSLRNTEQVSQRMKGLQGFLESVLHTPLLLSDSRLHLFLQSDLSITKIERCAHGKTRYTVAEAIQRSSRVYISGSEDKGSCDSDCESSSSSSGLGLSVDTPMRGSPLPFYESSDRDPELFRCL
;
A
#
# COMPACT_ATOMS: atom_id res chain seq x y z
N LEU A 1 25.69 -34.82 -11.65
CA LEU A 1 25.49 -33.86 -10.52
C LEU A 1 24.18 -34.26 -9.85
N GLY A 2 24.24 -34.75 -8.62
CA GLY A 2 23.14 -35.47 -7.94
C GLY A 2 21.94 -34.59 -7.54
N PRO A 3 20.83 -35.21 -7.08
CA PRO A 3 19.58 -34.51 -6.79
C PRO A 3 19.67 -33.75 -5.46
N GLY A 4 19.12 -32.53 -5.44
CA GLY A 4 18.67 -31.91 -4.19
C GLY A 4 19.68 -31.08 -3.40
N GLN A 5 20.48 -30.22 -4.04
CA GLN A 5 21.07 -29.10 -3.32
C GLN A 5 19.91 -28.18 -2.87
N GLN A 6 19.42 -28.35 -1.64
CA GLN A 6 18.49 -27.41 -1.03
C GLN A 6 19.21 -26.07 -0.97
N ARG A 7 18.85 -25.15 -1.87
CA ARG A 7 19.34 -23.77 -1.79
C ARG A 7 18.82 -23.18 -0.49
N LEU A 8 19.73 -22.69 0.34
CA LEU A 8 19.38 -21.96 1.56
C LEU A 8 18.37 -20.85 1.22
N GLU A 9 17.34 -20.73 2.05
CA GLU A 9 16.37 -19.66 1.93
C GLU A 9 17.04 -18.32 2.22
N PHE A 10 16.77 -17.31 1.39
CA PHE A 10 17.31 -15.97 1.54
C PHE A 10 16.24 -14.92 1.21
N ILE A 11 16.29 -13.80 1.92
CA ILE A 11 15.54 -12.59 1.62
C ILE A 11 16.56 -11.45 1.59
N SER A 12 16.78 -10.86 0.42
CA SER A 12 17.63 -9.70 0.23
C SER A 12 16.76 -8.49 -0.07
N ILE A 13 17.04 -7.38 0.59
CA ILE A 13 16.34 -6.12 0.36
C ILE A 13 17.36 -4.97 0.27
N CYS A 14 17.14 -4.03 -0.64
CA CYS A 14 17.87 -2.78 -0.67
C CYS A 14 16.92 -1.59 -0.74
N VAL A 15 17.31 -0.49 -0.11
CA VAL A 15 16.62 0.80 -0.23
C VAL A 15 17.59 1.78 -0.88
N GLN A 16 17.22 2.30 -2.04
CA GLN A 16 18.14 3.01 -2.92
C GLN A 16 17.45 4.10 -3.73
N ASN A 17 18.22 4.78 -4.59
CA ASN A 17 17.73 5.70 -5.61
C ASN A 17 16.69 6.71 -5.08
N PRO A 18 17.08 7.57 -4.11
CA PRO A 18 16.17 8.58 -3.58
C PRO A 18 15.78 9.56 -4.69
N ARG A 19 14.47 9.83 -4.84
CA ARG A 19 13.99 10.81 -5.83
C ARG A 19 13.17 11.89 -5.14
N LEU A 20 13.45 13.13 -5.53
CA LEU A 20 12.69 14.29 -5.09
C LEU A 20 11.49 14.48 -6.02
N HIS A 21 10.30 14.33 -5.47
CA HIS A 21 9.04 14.64 -6.14
C HIS A 21 8.59 16.04 -5.77
N LYS A 22 8.14 16.79 -6.77
CA LYS A 22 7.57 18.12 -6.63
C LYS A 22 6.18 18.07 -7.24
N ASP A 23 5.21 17.65 -6.45
CA ASP A 23 3.82 17.58 -6.92
C ASP A 23 3.26 18.99 -7.07
N ASP A 24 3.44 19.82 -6.02
CA ASP A 24 3.13 21.26 -5.97
C ASP A 24 4.12 22.00 -5.06
N LEU A 25 4.04 23.34 -5.01
CA LEU A 25 4.87 24.21 -4.13
C LEU A 25 4.94 23.75 -2.66
N TRP A 26 3.90 23.07 -2.17
CA TRP A 26 3.77 22.60 -0.79
C TRP A 26 3.85 21.08 -0.63
N HIS A 27 3.87 20.33 -1.73
CA HIS A 27 3.82 18.87 -1.74
C HIS A 27 5.11 18.27 -2.30
N THR A 28 6.24 18.81 -1.84
CA THR A 28 7.56 18.25 -2.15
C THR A 28 7.89 17.13 -1.16
N HIS A 29 8.27 15.95 -1.67
CA HIS A 29 8.67 14.83 -0.84
C HIS A 29 9.79 14.01 -1.49
N VAL A 30 10.45 13.18 -0.68
CA VAL A 30 11.43 12.20 -1.19
C VAL A 30 10.88 10.80 -0.96
N ASP A 31 10.90 10.00 -2.02
CA ASP A 31 10.66 8.57 -1.97
C ASP A 31 11.95 7.79 -2.22
N TYR A 32 11.90 6.51 -1.92
CA TYR A 32 13.01 5.58 -2.07
C TYR A 32 12.54 4.39 -2.88
N GLU A 33 13.42 3.88 -3.73
CA GLU A 33 13.25 2.60 -4.39
C GLU A 33 13.54 1.50 -3.37
N ILE A 34 12.63 0.54 -3.25
CA ILE A 34 12.81 -0.67 -2.46
C ILE A 34 12.88 -1.84 -3.43
N CYS A 35 14.02 -2.51 -3.50
CA CYS A 35 14.17 -3.72 -4.31
C CYS A 35 14.29 -4.93 -3.40
N LEU A 36 13.44 -5.92 -3.62
CA LEU A 36 13.44 -7.19 -2.90
C LEU A 36 13.80 -8.32 -3.87
N GLN A 37 14.68 -9.21 -3.44
CA GLN A 37 15.04 -10.45 -4.12
C GLN A 37 15.04 -11.60 -3.12
N THR A 38 14.34 -12.68 -3.42
CA THR A 38 14.19 -13.80 -2.49
C THR A 38 13.87 -15.10 -3.20
N ASN A 39 14.24 -16.24 -2.61
CA ASN A 39 13.70 -17.55 -2.94
C ASN A 39 12.61 -18.02 -1.97
N SER A 40 12.35 -17.27 -0.89
CA SER A 40 11.39 -17.59 0.17
C SER A 40 9.97 -17.81 -0.35
N MET A 41 9.24 -18.73 0.27
CA MET A 41 7.83 -19.00 -0.03
C MET A 41 6.88 -18.03 0.67
N CYS A 42 7.37 -17.23 1.62
CA CYS A 42 6.59 -16.16 2.23
C CYS A 42 6.21 -15.08 1.21
N PHE A 43 7.00 -14.93 0.15
CA PHE A 43 6.82 -13.90 -0.87
C PHE A 43 6.24 -14.47 -2.16
N ARG A 44 5.26 -13.75 -2.71
CA ARG A 44 4.59 -14.17 -3.95
C ARG A 44 5.43 -13.89 -5.19
N LYS A 45 6.08 -12.72 -5.25
CA LYS A 45 7.10 -12.43 -6.27
C LYS A 45 8.49 -12.75 -5.72
N LYS A 46 9.35 -13.34 -6.56
CA LYS A 46 10.77 -13.59 -6.23
C LYS A 46 11.63 -12.34 -6.37
N THR A 47 11.17 -11.38 -7.18
CA THR A 47 11.74 -10.05 -7.30
C THR A 47 10.62 -9.00 -7.33
N SER A 48 10.81 -7.90 -6.61
CA SER A 48 9.92 -6.74 -6.71
C SER A 48 10.71 -5.46 -6.51
N CYS A 49 10.29 -4.39 -7.20
CA CYS A 49 10.84 -3.06 -7.02
C CYS A 49 9.66 -2.09 -6.91
N VAL A 50 9.54 -1.40 -5.79
CA VAL A 50 8.47 -0.44 -5.52
C VAL A 50 9.06 0.87 -5.02
N ARG A 51 8.29 1.95 -5.05
CA ARG A 51 8.72 3.24 -4.49
C ARG A 51 7.86 3.63 -3.32
N ARG A 52 8.50 4.02 -2.21
CA ARG A 52 7.82 4.39 -0.95
C ARG A 52 8.47 5.59 -0.31
N ARG A 53 7.67 6.48 0.25
CA ARG A 53 8.15 7.64 1.03
C ARG A 53 8.17 7.34 2.53
N TYR A 54 8.96 8.11 3.29
CA TYR A 54 9.15 7.89 4.73
C TYR A 54 7.83 7.78 5.54
N SER A 55 6.83 8.61 5.25
CA SER A 55 5.56 8.55 5.98
C SER A 55 4.80 7.23 5.75
N GLU A 56 4.98 6.56 4.62
CA GLU A 56 4.40 5.23 4.41
C GLU A 56 5.13 4.15 5.22
N PHE A 57 6.44 4.31 5.50
CA PHE A 57 7.15 3.44 6.43
C PHE A 57 6.66 3.61 7.87
N VAL A 58 6.38 4.86 8.28
CA VAL A 58 5.77 5.15 9.59
C VAL A 58 4.43 4.45 9.71
N TRP A 59 3.58 4.56 8.68
CA TRP A 59 2.31 3.83 8.60
C TRP A 59 2.49 2.31 8.68
N LEU A 60 3.45 1.76 7.93
CA LEU A 60 3.73 0.31 7.95
C LEU A 60 4.15 -0.14 9.36
N ARG A 61 5.07 0.58 10.00
CA ARG A 61 5.53 0.25 11.36
C ARG A 61 4.35 0.22 12.33
N HIS A 62 3.48 1.22 12.28
CA HIS A 62 2.29 1.27 13.12
C HIS A 62 1.36 0.08 12.87
N CYS A 63 1.13 -0.31 11.60
CA CYS A 63 0.33 -1.49 11.26
C CYS A 63 0.92 -2.79 11.84
N LEU A 64 2.24 -2.94 11.77
CA LEU A 64 2.93 -4.10 12.33
C LEU A 64 2.87 -4.13 13.86
N GLU A 65 2.91 -2.97 14.52
CA GLU A 65 2.77 -2.86 16.00
C GLU A 65 1.42 -3.38 16.49
N GLN A 66 0.33 -3.06 15.77
CA GLN A 66 -1.00 -3.55 16.16
C GLN A 66 -1.12 -5.08 16.12
N ASN A 67 -0.32 -5.75 15.30
CA ASN A 67 -0.34 -7.21 15.17
C ASN A 67 0.68 -7.91 16.08
N ALA A 68 1.60 -7.18 16.71
CA ALA A 68 2.75 -7.72 17.43
C ALA A 68 2.86 -7.18 18.86
N LEU A 69 1.73 -7.12 19.59
CA LEU A 69 1.52 -6.40 20.86
C LEU A 69 2.56 -6.64 21.99
N ILE A 70 3.39 -7.68 21.92
CA ILE A 70 4.39 -8.02 22.96
C ILE A 70 5.84 -7.86 22.43
N MET A 71 6.02 -7.66 21.12
CA MET A 71 7.33 -7.65 20.48
C MET A 71 7.82 -6.22 20.24
N GLU A 72 9.07 -5.94 20.61
CA GLU A 72 9.71 -4.69 20.24
C GLU A 72 9.98 -4.66 18.72
N LEU A 73 9.27 -3.77 18.01
CA LEU A 73 9.47 -3.59 16.59
C LEU A 73 10.72 -2.75 16.29
N PRO A 74 11.44 -3.06 15.19
CA PRO A 74 12.59 -2.28 14.76
C PRO A 74 12.24 -0.79 14.66
N LYS A 75 13.16 0.06 15.10
CA LYS A 75 12.98 1.51 15.08
C LYS A 75 13.21 2.02 13.66
N LEU A 76 12.34 2.92 13.21
CA LEU A 76 12.60 3.71 12.02
C LEU A 76 13.69 4.75 12.32
N PRO A 77 14.40 5.25 11.29
CA PRO A 77 15.25 6.41 11.46
C PRO A 77 14.42 7.55 12.05
N HIS A 78 15.00 8.24 13.03
CA HIS A 78 14.30 9.24 13.81
C HIS A 78 13.64 10.29 12.90
N TRP A 79 12.39 10.64 13.22
CA TRP A 79 11.76 11.79 12.62
C TRP A 79 12.58 13.03 12.97
N ASN A 80 13.00 13.78 11.96
CA ASN A 80 13.79 14.98 12.12
C ASN A 80 12.97 16.17 11.61
N PRO A 81 12.51 17.09 12.49
CA PRO A 81 11.74 18.26 12.09
C PRO A 81 12.54 19.22 11.18
N PHE A 82 13.87 19.15 11.24
CA PHE A 82 14.79 19.93 10.40
C PHE A 82 15.35 19.11 9.23
N PHE A 83 14.64 18.07 8.81
CA PHE A 83 15.06 17.26 7.67
C PHE A 83 15.02 18.08 6.38
N SER A 84 16.18 18.22 5.74
CA SER A 84 16.31 18.87 4.46
C SER A 84 16.32 17.85 3.34
N LEU A 85 15.28 17.87 2.50
CA LEU A 85 15.18 17.02 1.29
C LEU A 85 16.32 17.25 0.29
N ARG A 86 17.03 18.39 0.40
CA ARG A 86 18.18 18.75 -0.45
C ARG A 86 19.53 18.35 0.15
N ASN A 87 19.55 17.96 1.42
CA ASN A 87 20.78 17.51 2.07
C ASN A 87 20.99 16.01 1.79
N THR A 88 21.94 15.72 0.90
CA THR A 88 22.24 14.35 0.45
C THR A 88 22.69 13.43 1.58
N GLU A 89 23.40 13.95 2.59
CA GLU A 89 23.83 13.17 3.76
C GLU A 89 22.63 12.75 4.61
N GLN A 90 21.72 13.69 4.91
CA GLN A 90 20.50 13.37 5.67
C GLN A 90 19.61 12.37 4.91
N VAL A 91 19.47 12.54 3.59
CA VAL A 91 18.71 11.62 2.73
C VAL A 91 19.34 10.23 2.73
N SER A 92 20.67 10.14 2.63
CA SER A 92 21.44 8.89 2.66
C SER A 92 21.34 8.19 4.04
N GLN A 93 21.47 8.94 5.12
CA GLN A 93 21.32 8.40 6.49
C GLN A 93 19.91 7.85 6.72
N ARG A 94 18.87 8.57 6.28
CA ARG A 94 17.49 8.08 6.33
C ARG A 94 17.33 6.82 5.49
N MET A 95 17.86 6.78 4.27
CA MET A 95 17.83 5.62 3.38
C MET A 95 18.43 4.37 4.04
N LYS A 96 19.62 4.49 4.65
CA LYS A 96 20.27 3.41 5.40
C LYS A 96 19.41 2.92 6.58
N GLY A 97 18.81 3.84 7.33
CA GLY A 97 17.91 3.50 8.43
C GLY A 97 16.65 2.78 7.97
N LEU A 98 16.08 3.17 6.81
CA LEU A 98 14.92 2.48 6.23
C LEU A 98 15.28 1.07 5.76
N GLN A 99 16.47 0.88 5.19
CA GLN A 99 16.96 -0.45 4.84
C GLN A 99 17.13 -1.33 6.09
N GLY A 100 17.81 -0.83 7.14
CA GLY A 100 18.00 -1.60 8.37
C GLY A 100 16.69 -1.96 9.09
N PHE A 101 15.69 -1.07 9.02
CA PHE A 101 14.33 -1.35 9.48
C PHE A 101 13.72 -2.54 8.73
N LEU A 102 13.74 -2.53 7.40
CA LEU A 102 13.17 -3.61 6.59
C LEU A 102 13.94 -4.92 6.76
N GLU A 103 15.28 -4.87 6.79
CA GLU A 103 16.11 -6.05 7.06
C GLU A 103 15.68 -6.70 8.38
N SER A 104 15.51 -5.92 9.45
CA SER A 104 15.08 -6.43 10.76
C SER A 104 13.65 -7.00 10.74
N VAL A 105 12.72 -6.32 10.05
CA VAL A 105 11.33 -6.79 9.88
C VAL A 105 11.30 -8.14 9.16
N LEU A 106 12.09 -8.29 8.09
CA LEU A 106 12.12 -9.48 7.25
C LEU A 106 12.78 -10.69 7.91
N HIS A 107 13.59 -10.49 8.95
CA HIS A 107 14.14 -11.58 9.78
C HIS A 107 13.17 -12.07 10.85
N THR A 108 11.99 -11.47 10.97
CA THR A 108 11.00 -11.81 12.01
C THR A 108 9.80 -12.55 11.41
N PRO A 109 9.67 -13.89 11.59
CA PRO A 109 8.64 -14.68 10.92
C PRO A 109 7.21 -14.22 11.18
N LEU A 110 6.91 -13.73 12.38
CA LEU A 110 5.58 -13.22 12.72
C LEU A 110 5.17 -12.05 11.82
N LEU A 111 6.10 -11.14 11.53
CA LEU A 111 5.82 -9.96 10.70
C LEU A 111 5.64 -10.33 9.23
N LEU A 112 6.28 -11.41 8.77
CA LEU A 112 6.10 -11.95 7.42
C LEU A 112 4.69 -12.50 7.18
N SER A 113 3.87 -12.71 8.22
CA SER A 113 2.47 -13.11 8.05
C SER A 113 1.53 -11.93 7.70
N ASP A 114 1.98 -10.68 7.86
CA ASP A 114 1.13 -9.50 7.63
C ASP A 114 0.99 -9.18 6.13
N SER A 115 -0.23 -9.26 5.61
CA SER A 115 -0.52 -8.94 4.21
C SER A 115 -0.17 -7.51 3.81
N ARG A 116 -0.20 -6.55 4.74
CA ARG A 116 0.14 -5.14 4.47
C ARG A 116 1.63 -4.99 4.18
N LEU A 117 2.49 -5.78 4.83
CA LEU A 117 3.92 -5.82 4.52
C LEU A 117 4.16 -6.29 3.09
N HIS A 118 3.48 -7.37 2.67
CA HIS A 118 3.61 -7.89 1.31
C HIS A 118 3.11 -6.92 0.25
N LEU A 119 1.96 -6.28 0.48
CA LEU A 119 1.45 -5.25 -0.41
C LEU A 119 2.38 -4.04 -0.46
N PHE A 120 2.94 -3.62 0.67
CA PHE A 120 3.89 -2.53 0.73
C PHE A 120 5.15 -2.79 -0.10
N LEU A 121 5.68 -4.01 -0.06
CA LEU A 121 6.94 -4.40 -0.73
C LEU A 121 6.76 -4.89 -2.18
N GLN A 122 5.58 -5.40 -2.55
CA GLN A 122 5.37 -6.10 -3.83
C GLN A 122 4.26 -5.49 -4.70
N SER A 123 3.65 -4.38 -4.27
CA SER A 123 2.63 -3.67 -5.04
C SER A 123 2.83 -2.15 -5.07
N ASP A 124 2.29 -1.51 -6.11
CA ASP A 124 2.28 -0.05 -6.28
C ASP A 124 1.03 0.61 -5.63
N LEU A 125 0.32 -0.11 -4.76
CA LEU A 125 -0.87 0.41 -4.09
C LEU A 125 -0.52 1.51 -3.07
N SER A 126 -1.29 2.59 -3.05
CA SER A 126 -1.29 3.59 -1.96
C SER A 126 -1.69 2.97 -0.62
N ILE A 127 -1.24 3.52 0.51
CA ILE A 127 -1.56 3.02 1.86
C ILE A 127 -3.07 2.77 2.09
N THR A 128 -3.95 3.66 1.61
CA THR A 128 -5.41 3.51 1.73
C THR A 128 -5.93 2.28 0.97
N LYS A 129 -5.39 2.02 -0.23
CA LYS A 129 -5.73 0.83 -1.02
C LYS A 129 -5.17 -0.44 -0.38
N ILE A 130 -3.98 -0.38 0.23
CA ILE A 130 -3.42 -1.50 0.98
C ILE A 130 -4.32 -1.87 2.15
N GLU A 131 -4.71 -0.88 2.96
CA GLU A 131 -5.57 -1.08 4.12
C GLU A 131 -6.92 -1.66 3.73
N ARG A 132 -7.57 -1.11 2.70
CA ARG A 132 -8.83 -1.66 2.18
C ARG A 132 -8.66 -3.11 1.70
N CYS A 133 -7.57 -3.42 1.00
CA CYS A 133 -7.30 -4.76 0.49
C CYS A 133 -7.07 -5.77 1.64
N ALA A 134 -6.28 -5.40 2.64
CA ALA A 134 -6.02 -6.21 3.82
C ALA A 134 -7.30 -6.53 4.63
N HIS A 135 -8.26 -5.60 4.65
CA HIS A 135 -9.58 -5.80 5.28
C HIS A 135 -10.63 -6.46 4.37
N GLY A 136 -10.27 -6.91 3.17
CA GLY A 136 -11.22 -7.52 2.23
C GLY A 136 -12.24 -6.53 1.65
N LYS A 137 -11.98 -5.23 1.68
CA LYS A 137 -12.87 -4.15 1.18
C LYS A 137 -12.54 -3.73 -0.27
N THR A 138 -11.88 -4.59 -1.03
CA THR A 138 -11.54 -4.39 -2.45
C THR A 138 -12.13 -5.51 -3.31
N ARG A 139 -12.31 -5.25 -4.61
CA ARG A 139 -12.78 -6.28 -5.57
C ARG A 139 -11.69 -7.30 -5.96
N TYR A 140 -10.45 -7.05 -5.57
CA TYR A 140 -9.30 -7.92 -5.83
C TYR A 140 -8.67 -8.40 -4.52
N THR A 141 -8.04 -9.56 -4.56
CA THR A 141 -7.31 -10.13 -3.40
C THR A 141 -5.90 -9.56 -3.28
N VAL A 142 -5.24 -9.80 -2.15
CA VAL A 142 -3.81 -9.49 -1.93
C VAL A 142 -2.94 -10.13 -3.02
N ALA A 143 -3.19 -11.40 -3.32
CA ALA A 143 -2.43 -12.18 -4.30
C ALA A 143 -2.56 -11.59 -5.72
N GLU A 144 -3.77 -11.15 -6.07
CA GLU A 144 -4.05 -10.50 -7.34
C GLU A 144 -3.41 -9.12 -7.45
N ALA A 145 -3.49 -8.31 -6.39
CA ALA A 145 -2.86 -6.99 -6.34
C ALA A 145 -1.34 -7.09 -6.59
N ILE A 146 -0.68 -8.03 -5.91
CA ILE A 146 0.75 -8.27 -6.08
C ILE A 146 1.05 -8.73 -7.51
N GLN A 147 0.23 -9.62 -8.07
CA GLN A 147 0.45 -10.17 -9.41
C GLN A 147 0.28 -9.10 -10.51
N ARG A 148 -0.69 -8.20 -10.38
CA ARG A 148 -0.95 -7.10 -11.33
C ARG A 148 0.08 -5.97 -11.26
N SER A 149 0.73 -5.80 -10.11
CA SER A 149 1.72 -4.73 -9.93
C SER A 149 2.90 -4.91 -10.88
N SER A 150 3.45 -3.80 -11.37
CA SER A 150 4.21 -3.78 -12.62
C SER A 150 5.39 -4.78 -12.66
N ARG A 151 5.52 -5.51 -13.77
CA ARG A 151 6.62 -6.45 -14.07
C ARG A 151 7.88 -5.70 -14.55
N VAL A 152 8.31 -4.65 -13.85
CA VAL A 152 9.30 -3.67 -14.39
C VAL A 152 10.67 -4.27 -14.75
N TYR A 153 10.97 -5.53 -14.40
CA TYR A 153 12.29 -6.11 -14.60
C TYR A 153 12.30 -7.43 -15.38
N ILE A 154 11.55 -7.60 -16.48
CA ILE A 154 11.95 -8.54 -17.56
C ILE A 154 11.52 -8.01 -18.95
N SER A 155 12.54 -7.76 -19.78
CA SER A 155 12.64 -7.59 -21.25
C SER A 155 11.89 -6.45 -21.94
N GLY A 156 12.67 -5.63 -22.67
CA GLY A 156 12.16 -4.83 -23.76
C GLY A 156 11.59 -5.72 -24.88
N SER A 157 10.34 -5.46 -25.21
CA SER A 157 9.74 -5.60 -26.54
C SER A 157 8.36 -4.96 -26.44
N GLU A 158 8.06 -4.12 -27.43
CA GLU A 158 6.79 -3.43 -27.65
C GLU A 158 5.58 -4.36 -27.45
N ASP A 159 4.55 -3.95 -26.71
CA ASP A 159 3.20 -3.82 -27.29
C ASP A 159 2.22 -3.05 -26.36
N LYS A 160 1.26 -2.44 -27.04
CA LYS A 160 0.12 -1.59 -26.69
C LYS A 160 -0.54 -1.73 -25.32
N GLY A 161 -0.70 -0.56 -24.72
CA GLY A 161 -1.97 0.07 -24.34
C GLY A 161 -3.14 -0.81 -23.85
N SER A 162 -3.56 -0.56 -22.61
CA SER A 162 -4.96 -0.64 -22.22
C SER A 162 -5.27 0.56 -21.33
N CYS A 163 -5.99 1.52 -21.90
CA CYS A 163 -6.65 2.59 -21.18
C CYS A 163 -8.01 2.06 -20.70
N ASP A 164 -8.17 1.83 -19.40
CA ASP A 164 -9.49 1.55 -18.84
C ASP A 164 -10.14 2.89 -18.49
N SER A 165 -11.05 3.34 -19.36
CA SER A 165 -12.00 4.41 -19.04
C SER A 165 -13.27 3.75 -18.51
N ASP A 166 -13.60 4.02 -17.24
CA ASP A 166 -14.85 3.58 -16.63
C ASP A 166 -16.01 4.39 -17.24
N CYS A 167 -16.74 3.78 -18.18
CA CYS A 167 -17.99 4.30 -18.71
C CYS A 167 -19.14 3.90 -17.79
N GLU A 168 -19.61 4.84 -16.98
CA GLU A 168 -20.84 4.71 -16.20
C GLU A 168 -22.04 4.63 -17.16
N SER A 169 -22.55 3.41 -17.40
CA SER A 169 -23.83 3.21 -18.09
C SER A 169 -24.94 3.10 -17.05
N SER A 170 -25.65 4.21 -16.81
CA SER A 170 -26.90 4.20 -16.06
C SER A 170 -27.97 3.41 -16.86
N SER A 171 -28.25 2.20 -16.42
CA SER A 171 -29.33 1.38 -16.96
C SER A 171 -30.67 1.92 -16.45
N SER A 172 -31.38 2.66 -17.31
CA SER A 172 -32.77 3.03 -17.06
C SER A 172 -33.66 1.83 -17.36
N SER A 173 -34.28 1.23 -16.34
CA SER A 173 -35.38 0.27 -16.52
C SER A 173 -36.71 0.99 -16.38
N SER A 174 -37.39 1.21 -17.50
CA SER A 174 -38.81 1.60 -17.53
C SER A 174 -39.66 0.36 -17.28
N GLY A 175 -40.00 0.13 -16.02
CA GLY A 175 -40.98 -0.86 -15.56
C GLY A 175 -42.41 -0.38 -15.81
N LEU A 176 -43.20 -1.28 -16.38
CA LEU A 176 -44.57 -1.13 -16.87
C LEU A 176 -45.57 -0.65 -15.79
N GLY A 177 -46.56 0.14 -16.23
CA GLY A 177 -47.64 0.63 -15.40
C GLY A 177 -48.72 -0.40 -15.11
N LEU A 178 -49.33 -0.29 -13.93
CA LEU A 178 -50.69 -0.73 -13.66
C LEU A 178 -51.25 0.07 -12.48
N SER A 179 -52.40 0.67 -12.75
CA SER A 179 -53.24 1.54 -11.94
C SER A 179 -54.19 0.74 -11.03
N VAL A 180 -54.37 1.16 -9.76
CA VAL A 180 -55.66 1.16 -9.01
C VAL A 180 -55.59 2.21 -7.88
N ASP A 181 -56.74 2.86 -7.66
CA ASP A 181 -57.04 4.07 -6.88
C ASP A 181 -56.91 4.04 -5.33
N THR A 182 -56.99 5.28 -4.81
CA THR A 182 -56.86 5.92 -3.47
C THR A 182 -57.93 5.51 -2.41
N PRO A 183 -58.05 6.12 -1.19
CA PRO A 183 -57.12 6.84 -0.29
C PRO A 183 -57.18 6.37 1.19
N MET A 184 -56.18 6.71 2.01
CA MET A 184 -56.43 7.21 3.38
C MET A 184 -55.25 8.07 3.85
N ARG A 185 -55.58 9.29 4.27
CA ARG A 185 -54.67 10.36 4.70
C ARG A 185 -54.52 10.29 6.22
N GLY A 186 -53.30 10.09 6.69
CA GLY A 186 -52.91 10.26 8.09
C GLY A 186 -51.41 10.51 8.18
N SER A 187 -51.01 11.77 8.34
CA SER A 187 -49.64 12.19 8.62
C SER A 187 -49.20 11.70 10.01
N PRO A 188 -47.92 11.33 10.21
CA PRO A 188 -47.04 12.25 10.94
C PRO A 188 -45.55 12.23 10.52
N LEU A 189 -44.97 13.44 10.57
CA LEU A 189 -43.59 13.83 10.95
C LEU A 189 -42.35 13.15 10.30
N PRO A 190 -41.43 13.93 9.69
CA PRO A 190 -40.13 13.43 9.27
C PRO A 190 -39.18 13.31 10.47
N PHE A 191 -38.62 12.11 10.64
CA PHE A 191 -37.55 11.81 11.57
C PHE A 191 -36.23 12.35 11.01
N TYR A 192 -35.48 12.99 11.90
CA TYR A 192 -34.18 13.63 11.68
C TYR A 192 -33.12 12.57 11.38
N GLU A 193 -32.52 12.59 10.19
CA GLU A 193 -31.36 11.75 9.88
C GLU A 193 -30.07 12.57 10.05
N SER A 194 -29.24 12.05 10.94
CA SER A 194 -28.04 12.67 11.50
C SER A 194 -26.97 12.92 10.44
N SER A 195 -26.39 14.12 10.49
CA SER A 195 -25.12 14.45 9.83
C SER A 195 -24.00 13.63 10.48
N ASP A 196 -23.53 12.60 9.78
CA ASP A 196 -22.27 11.95 10.10
C ASP A 196 -21.12 12.83 9.60
N ARG A 197 -20.31 13.26 10.57
CA ARG A 197 -19.15 14.12 10.35
C ARG A 197 -17.96 13.28 9.88
N ASP A 198 -17.34 13.74 8.81
CA ASP A 198 -15.99 13.37 8.40
C ASP A 198 -15.00 13.45 9.57
N PRO A 199 -14.16 12.43 9.80
CA PRO A 199 -12.90 12.64 10.48
C PRO A 199 -11.82 13.00 9.45
N GLU A 200 -11.77 14.29 9.09
CA GLU A 200 -10.49 14.92 8.77
C GLU A 200 -9.62 14.88 10.03
N LEU A 201 -8.67 13.96 10.12
CA LEU A 201 -7.58 14.06 11.10
C LEU A 201 -6.36 13.23 10.67
N PHE A 202 -5.71 13.65 9.58
CA PHE A 202 -4.26 13.43 9.42
C PHE A 202 -3.63 14.63 8.70
N ARG A 203 -3.68 15.77 9.36
CA ARG A 203 -2.66 16.81 9.25
C ARG A 203 -2.06 17.01 10.64
N CYS A 204 -0.73 17.09 10.67
CA CYS A 204 0.13 17.27 11.83
C CYS A 204 0.40 15.99 12.64
N LEU A 205 1.55 15.35 12.36
CA LEU A 205 2.71 15.22 13.25
C LEU A 205 3.83 14.48 12.51
#